data_AF-A0A6L8HA18-F1
#
_entry.id   AF-A0A6L8HA18-F1
#
_cell.length_a   1.000
_cell.length_b   1.000
_cell.length_c   1.000
_cell.angle_alpha   90.00
_cell.angle_beta   90.00
_cell.angle_gamma   90.00
#
_symmetry.space_group_name_H-M   'P 1'
#
loop_
_entity.id
_entity.type
_entity.pdbx_description
1 polymer ?
#
loop_
_entity_poly.entity_id
_entity_poly.type
_entity_poly.pdbx_seq_one_letter_code
_entity_poly.pdbx_strand_id
1 'polypeptide(L)' 'MKSKRLQVLVDEGMDGRLRRVAERARVSRGAWVRQAIRERLERESGPVPEDPVAELRTLNGPTADICAMIGEIEAGRS' A
#
# COMPACT_ATOMS: atom_id res chain seq x y z
N MET A 1 -9.21 -8.02 -22.54
CA MET A 1 -9.26 -7.74 -21.08
C MET A 1 -10.72 -7.62 -20.66
N LYS A 2 -11.19 -8.36 -19.64
CA LYS A 2 -12.60 -8.30 -19.18
C LYS A 2 -12.75 -7.14 -18.18
N SER A 3 -13.69 -6.23 -18.43
CA SER A 3 -14.03 -5.17 -17.48
C SER A 3 -15.09 -5.67 -16.48
N LYS A 4 -15.04 -5.12 -15.26
CA LYS A 4 -16.06 -5.33 -14.22
C LYS A 4 -16.55 -3.97 -13.74
N ARG A 5 -17.85 -3.87 -13.44
CA ARG A 5 -18.45 -2.65 -12.88
C ARG A 5 -18.43 -2.73 -11.36
N LEU A 6 -17.87 -1.71 -10.73
CA LEU A 6 -17.91 -1.49 -9.28
C LEU A 6 -18.80 -0.26 -9.02
N GLN A 7 -19.76 -0.38 -8.10
CA GLN A 7 -20.60 0.73 -7.63
C GLN A 7 -20.23 1.02 -6.18
N VAL A 8 -19.98 2.30 -5.87
CA VAL A 8 -19.59 2.77 -4.53
C VAL A 8 -20.43 3.99 -4.21
N LEU A 9 -21.05 3.99 -3.02
CA LEU A 9 -21.77 5.15 -2.50
C LEU A 9 -20.76 6.10 -1.84
N VAL A 10 -20.87 7.39 -2.14
CA VAL A 10 -20.03 8.46 -1.60
C VAL A 10 -20.90 9.65 -1.24
N ASP A 11 -20.46 10.47 -0.28
CA ASP A 11 -21.14 11.72 0.03
C ASP A 11 -20.93 12.77 -1.08
N GLU A 12 -21.77 13.81 -1.07
CA GLU A 12 -21.74 14.89 -2.06
C GLU A 12 -20.40 15.65 -2.06
N GLY A 13 -19.78 15.80 -0.88
CA GLY A 13 -18.48 16.46 -0.75
C GLY A 13 -17.38 15.67 -1.46
N MET A 14 -17.38 14.36 -1.29
CA MET A 14 -16.46 13.45 -1.99
C MET A 14 -16.73 13.43 -3.50
N ASP A 15 -17.98 13.38 -3.94
CA ASP A 15 -18.35 13.43 -5.36
C ASP A 15 -17.82 14.72 -6.03
N GLY A 16 -18.05 15.87 -5.39
CA GLY A 16 -17.59 17.17 -5.86
C GLY A 16 -16.06 17.27 -5.90
N ARG A 17 -15.34 16.63 -4.97
CA ARG A 17 -13.87 16.54 -5.02
C ARG A 17 -13.40 15.67 -6.18
N LEU A 18 -14.01 14.49 -6.38
CA LEU A 18 -13.70 13.56 -7.47
C LEU A 18 -13.88 14.21 -8.85
N ARG A 19 -14.96 14.98 -9.02
CA ARG A 19 -15.20 15.73 -10.25
C ARG A 19 -14.09 16.75 -10.51
N ARG A 20 -13.76 17.59 -9.52
CA ARG A 20 -12.74 18.64 -9.64
C ARG A 20 -11.34 18.09 -9.94
N VAL A 21 -10.96 16.95 -9.35
CA VAL A 21 -9.63 16.34 -9.63
C VAL A 21 -9.58 15.76 -11.04
N ALA A 22 -10.65 15.10 -11.50
CA ALA A 22 -10.72 14.54 -12.84
C ALA A 22 -10.70 15.64 -13.92
N GLU A 23 -11.45 16.74 -13.70
CA GLU A 23 -11.43 17.93 -14.56
C GLU A 23 -10.02 18.54 -14.67
N ARG A 24 -9.33 18.75 -13.54
CA ARG A 24 -7.95 19.27 -13.51
C ARG A 24 -6.97 18.36 -14.25
N ALA A 25 -7.15 17.04 -14.15
CA ALA A 25 -6.35 16.05 -14.85
C ALA A 25 -6.77 15.84 -16.32
N ARG A 26 -7.81 16.52 -16.81
CA ARG A 26 -8.37 16.38 -18.17
C ARG A 26 -8.73 14.93 -18.54
N VAL A 27 -9.24 14.17 -17.58
CA VAL A 27 -9.67 12.78 -17.78
C VAL A 27 -11.08 12.56 -17.23
N SER A 28 -11.73 11.48 -17.64
CA SER A 28 -13.03 11.12 -17.05
C SER A 28 -12.87 10.71 -15.57
N ARG A 29 -13.93 10.90 -14.77
CA ARG A 29 -13.98 10.46 -13.36
C ARG A 29 -13.56 8.99 -13.22
N GLY A 30 -14.09 8.11 -14.07
CA GLY A 30 -13.77 6.69 -14.04
C GLY A 30 -12.31 6.40 -14.41
N ALA A 31 -11.71 7.16 -15.33
CA ALA A 31 -10.28 7.02 -15.65
C ALA A 31 -9.41 7.45 -14.46
N TRP A 32 -9.74 8.58 -13.84
CA TRP A 32 -9.04 9.06 -12.66
C TRP A 32 -9.12 8.06 -11.49
N VAL A 33 -10.32 7.53 -11.20
CA VAL A 33 -10.52 6.52 -10.14
C VAL A 33 -9.73 5.24 -10.43
N ARG A 34 -9.73 4.75 -11.68
CA ARG A 34 -8.93 3.57 -12.05
C ARG A 34 -7.44 3.79 -11.82
N GLN A 35 -6.93 4.97 -12.16
CA GLN A 35 -5.53 5.31 -11.92
C GLN A 35 -5.22 5.34 -10.43
N ALA A 36 -6.03 6.03 -9.63
CA ALA A 36 -5.84 6.11 -8.18
C ALA A 36 -5.88 4.74 -7.50
N ILE A 37 -6.79 3.85 -7.92
CA ILE A 37 -6.85 2.46 -7.43
C ILE A 37 -5.59 1.70 -7.81
N ARG A 38 -5.12 1.81 -9.07
CA ARG A 38 -3.91 1.12 -9.53
C ARG A 38 -2.69 1.56 -8.73
N GLU A 39 -2.47 2.87 -8.59
CA GLU A 39 -1.35 3.44 -7.83
C GLU A 39 -1.38 3.04 -6.35
N ARG A 40 -2.57 2.83 -5.77
CA ARG A 40 -2.69 2.34 -4.40
C ARG A 40 -2.36 0.85 -4.31
N LEU A 41 -2.88 0.04 -5.24
CA LEU A 41 -2.59 -1.39 -5.30
C LEU A 41 -1.11 -1.65 -5.56
N GLU A 42 -0.43 -0.87 -6.40
CA GLU A 42 1.01 -0.99 -6.66
C GLU A 42 1.84 -0.66 -5.42
N ARG A 43 1.40 0.29 -4.59
CA ARG A 43 2.06 0.61 -3.32
C ARG A 43 1.83 -0.44 -2.24
N GLU A 44 0.62 -0.99 -2.16
CA GLU A 44 0.31 -2.04 -1.18
C GLU A 44 0.88 -3.40 -1.59
N SER A 45 0.94 -3.66 -2.90
CA SER A 45 1.56 -4.83 -3.51
C SER A 45 3.02 -4.54 -3.88
N GLY A 46 3.69 -3.65 -3.14
CA GLY A 46 5.12 -3.40 -3.32
C GLY A 46 5.85 -4.74 -3.47
N PRO A 47 6.89 -4.82 -4.32
CA PRO A 47 7.51 -6.09 -4.65
C PRO A 47 7.76 -6.85 -3.35
N VAL A 48 7.16 -8.04 -3.20
CA VAL A 48 7.66 -8.98 -2.21
C VAL A 48 9.11 -9.13 -2.62
N PRO A 49 10.06 -8.72 -1.77
CA PRO A 49 11.45 -8.73 -2.18
C PRO A 49 11.76 -10.16 -2.59
N GLU A 50 12.47 -10.33 -3.71
CA GLU A 50 12.83 -11.67 -4.21
C GLU A 50 13.53 -12.48 -3.08
N ASP A 51 14.21 -11.75 -2.20
CA ASP A 51 14.66 -12.19 -0.88
C ASP A 51 14.35 -11.10 0.19
N PRO A 52 13.29 -11.26 1.00
CA PRO A 52 12.95 -10.32 2.07
C PRO A 52 14.04 -10.20 3.13
N VAL A 53 14.86 -11.24 3.33
CA VAL A 53 15.97 -11.23 4.28
C VAL A 53 17.11 -10.36 3.74
N ALA A 54 17.42 -10.44 2.44
CA ALA A 54 18.42 -9.57 1.83
C ALA A 54 18.02 -8.09 1.92
N GLU A 55 16.74 -7.75 1.72
CA GLU A 55 16.28 -6.37 1.86
C GLU A 55 16.40 -5.86 3.31
N LEU A 56 16.01 -6.68 4.30
CA LEU A 56 16.19 -6.33 5.72
C LEU A 56 17.66 -6.05 6.07
N ARG A 57 18.61 -6.76 5.45
CA ARG A 57 20.05 -6.51 5.63
C ARG A 57 20.49 -5.14 5.10
N THR A 58 19.80 -4.57 4.11
CA THR A 58 20.14 -3.23 3.57
C THR A 58 19.67 -2.09 4.47
N LEU A 59 18.69 -2.33 5.34
CA LEU A 59 18.12 -1.30 6.22
C LEU A 59 19.06 -0.86 7.35
N ASN A 60 20.18 -1.58 7.57
CA ASN A 60 21.21 -1.27 8.59
C ASN A 60 20.61 -0.87 9.95
N GLY A 61 19.46 -1.45 10.30
CA GLY A 61 18.75 -1.14 11.54
C GLY A 61 19.51 -1.68 12.74
N PRO A 62 19.33 -1.09 13.94
CA PRO A 62 19.91 -1.63 15.17
C PRO A 62 19.33 -3.02 15.42
N THR A 63 20.13 -4.06 15.19
CA THR A 63 19.80 -5.42 15.59
C THR A 63 19.95 -5.51 17.11
N ALA A 64 18.94 -6.05 17.79
CA ALA A 64 19.04 -6.33 19.23
C ALA A 64 20.25 -7.25 19.52
N ASP A 65 20.80 -7.14 20.71
CA ASP A 65 21.85 -8.05 21.16
C ASP A 65 21.33 -9.50 21.11
N ILE A 66 22.09 -10.37 20.44
CA ILE A 66 21.63 -11.75 20.16
C ILE A 66 21.43 -12.56 21.44
N CYS A 67 22.22 -12.30 22.49
CA CYS A 67 22.08 -12.99 23.76
C CYS A 67 20.80 -12.55 24.48
N ALA A 68 20.45 -11.27 24.43
CA ALA A 68 19.19 -10.76 24.98
C ALA A 68 17.96 -11.39 24.29
N MET A 69 17.98 -11.45 22.96
CA MET A 69 16.89 -12.02 22.17
C MET A 69 16.69 -13.52 22.41
N ILE A 70 17.78 -14.30 22.51
CA ILE A 70 17.70 -15.73 22.86
C ILE A 70 17.07 -15.90 24.26
N GLY A 71 17.49 -15.06 25.23
CA GLY A 71 16.92 -15.08 26.58
C GLY A 71 15.43 -14.76 26.63
N GLU A 72 14.91 -13.89 25.75
CA GLU A 72 13.48 -13.59 25.63
C GLU A 72 12.69 -14.76 25.05
N ILE A 73 13.23 -15.43 24.02
CA ILE A 73 12.64 -16.60 23.39
C ILE A 73 12.54 -17.76 24.40
N GLU A 74 13.63 -18.05 25.11
CA GLU A 74 13.66 -19.10 26.14
C GLU A 74 12.71 -18.78 27.30
N ALA A 75 12.53 -17.50 27.62
CA ALA A 75 11.60 -17.06 28.64
C ALA A 75 10.12 -16.98 28.17
N GLY A 76 9.83 -17.30 26.90
CA GLY A 76 8.49 -17.31 26.33
C GLY A 76 7.82 -15.93 26.26
N ARG A 77 8.61 -14.85 26.22
CA ARG A 77 8.10 -13.49 26.07
C ARG A 77 8.17 -13.10 24.59
N SER A 78 7.04 -13.18 23.91
CA SER A 78 6.80 -12.63 22.56
C SER A 78 5.96 -11.37 22.63
#